data_AF-A0A662E0E1-F1
#
_entry.id   AF-A0A662E0E1-F1
#
_cell.length_a   1.000
_cell.length_b   1.000
_cell.length_c   1.000
_cell.angle_alpha   90.00
_cell.angle_beta   90.00
_cell.angle_gamma   90.00
#
_symmetry.space_group_name_H-M   'P 1'
#
loop_
_entity.id
_entity.type
_entity.pdbx_description
1 polymer ?
#
loop_
_entity_poly.entity_id
_entity_poly.type
_entity_poly.pdbx_seq_one_letter_code
_entity_poly.pdbx_strand_id
1 'polypeptide(L)'
;MVALASIVVFPDLAALREAFPAVAPNVIGHDLAYPAMLTFVPAGWLGLVVGSLAAAYVSTISTHLNWGSSYIAHDFYRRFLKPDASEKRVVLVGRLATVTLMVLAALLALRLTNALQAFGILLQIGAGTGLLFLLRWFWWRINAWAEIAAMVVSFGIASFFFLQHGLRTREIEALISEGMTRTAAEASLPSLASWQELLIGVVLTTVIWALVALLTRPTAEVTLRSFYRKTRPGGPGWRAVVARAEAEGESLVSEDSAWEVPRGIVCMLTATATVYAALFATGSFLYGRLVPGIALVTLGVIAGALTLGLWRPSKKRIS
;
A
#
# COMPACT_ATOMS: atom_id res chain seq x y z
N MET A 1 15.29 -1.45 -15.66
CA MET A 1 16.57 -1.68 -16.35
C MET A 1 17.78 -1.47 -15.46
N VAL A 2 17.87 -0.41 -14.64
CA VAL A 2 19.01 -0.20 -13.72
C VAL A 2 19.22 -1.36 -12.74
N ALA A 3 18.14 -1.90 -12.15
CA ALA A 3 18.25 -3.06 -11.24
C ALA A 3 18.79 -4.33 -11.93
N LEU A 4 18.49 -4.54 -13.22
CA LEU A 4 19.01 -5.69 -13.96
C LEU A 4 20.48 -5.47 -14.33
N ALA A 5 20.83 -4.25 -14.76
CA ALA A 5 22.20 -3.87 -15.07
C ALA A 5 23.10 -3.91 -13.82
N SER A 6 22.58 -3.50 -12.65
CA SER A 6 23.33 -3.54 -11.41
C SER A 6 23.66 -4.96 -10.97
N ILE A 7 22.81 -5.96 -11.25
CA ILE A 7 23.12 -7.37 -10.99
C ILE A 7 24.28 -7.87 -11.86
N VAL A 8 24.46 -7.32 -13.06
CA VAL A 8 25.59 -7.68 -13.94
C VAL A 8 26.88 -7.00 -13.49
N VAL A 9 26.80 -5.71 -13.14
CA VAL A 9 27.98 -4.90 -12.76
C VAL A 9 28.42 -5.17 -11.32
N PHE A 10 27.46 -5.38 -10.41
CA PHE A 10 27.66 -5.64 -8.99
C PHE A 10 26.85 -6.89 -8.59
N PRO A 11 27.36 -8.11 -8.89
CA PRO A 11 26.60 -9.34 -8.71
C PRO A 11 26.32 -9.68 -7.25
N ASP A 12 27.16 -9.22 -6.32
CA ASP A 12 27.00 -9.45 -4.89
C ASP A 12 27.48 -8.24 -4.07
N LEU A 13 27.26 -8.33 -2.75
CA LEU A 13 27.71 -7.32 -1.80
C LEU A 13 29.24 -7.24 -1.68
N ALA A 14 29.97 -8.30 -2.03
CA ALA A 14 31.43 -8.29 -1.98
C ALA A 14 32.00 -7.43 -3.11
N ALA A 15 31.44 -7.52 -4.32
CA ALA A 15 31.76 -6.66 -5.45
C ALA A 15 31.49 -5.18 -5.14
N LEU A 16 30.40 -4.87 -4.44
CA LEU A 16 30.13 -3.50 -3.95
C LEU A 16 31.16 -3.04 -2.92
N ARG A 17 31.58 -3.91 -1.99
CA ARG A 17 32.62 -3.58 -1.00
C ARG A 17 33.98 -3.33 -1.65
N GLU A 18 34.33 -4.13 -2.64
CA GLU A 18 35.58 -3.99 -3.38
C GLU A 18 35.59 -2.69 -4.19
N ALA A 19 34.48 -2.37 -4.86
CA ALA A 19 34.36 -1.15 -5.64
C ALA A 19 34.31 0.14 -4.79
N PHE A 20 33.80 0.05 -3.55
CA PHE A 20 33.61 1.20 -2.66
C PHE A 20 34.21 0.98 -1.26
N PRO A 21 35.55 0.83 -1.13
CA PRO A 21 36.20 0.47 0.13
C PRO A 21 36.12 1.57 1.20
N ALA A 22 35.86 2.82 0.79
CA ALA A 22 35.70 3.96 1.69
C ALA A 22 34.30 4.05 2.31
N VAL A 23 33.32 3.28 1.82
CA VAL A 23 31.96 3.28 2.36
C VAL A 23 31.92 2.38 3.59
N ALA A 24 31.34 2.89 4.68
CA ALA A 24 31.27 2.13 5.93
C ALA A 24 30.50 0.80 5.73
N PRO A 25 30.97 -0.33 6.32
CA PRO A 25 30.39 -1.65 6.09
C PRO A 25 28.89 -1.77 6.43
N ASN A 26 28.40 -0.94 7.35
CA ASN A 26 27.01 -0.86 7.77
C ASN A 26 26.10 -0.13 6.77
N VAL A 27 26.67 0.62 5.82
CA VAL A 27 25.95 1.32 4.74
C VAL A 27 25.91 0.47 3.47
N ILE A 28 26.79 -0.53 3.35
CA ILE A 28 26.83 -1.43 2.20
C ILE A 28 25.73 -2.49 2.34
N GLY A 29 24.59 -2.20 1.72
CA GLY A 29 23.45 -3.09 1.59
C GLY A 29 22.89 -3.10 0.16
N HIS A 30 21.82 -3.84 -0.08
CA HIS A 30 21.20 -3.95 -1.41
C HIS A 30 20.70 -2.60 -1.95
N ASP A 31 20.41 -1.65 -1.06
CA ASP A 31 19.97 -0.29 -1.43
C ASP A 31 21.08 0.55 -2.09
N LEU A 32 22.36 0.17 -1.90
CA LEU A 32 23.52 0.89 -2.45
C LEU A 32 23.71 0.64 -3.95
N ALA A 33 23.10 -0.42 -4.51
CA ALA A 33 23.29 -0.80 -5.91
C ALA A 33 22.90 0.32 -6.89
N TYR A 34 21.81 1.05 -6.61
CA TYR A 34 21.39 2.14 -7.49
C TYR A 34 22.34 3.35 -7.43
N PRO A 35 22.69 3.92 -6.25
CA PRO A 35 23.73 4.94 -6.14
C PRO A 35 25.08 4.53 -6.75
N ALA A 36 25.48 3.27 -6.57
CA ALA A 36 26.71 2.73 -7.16
C ALA A 36 26.69 2.79 -8.69
N MET A 37 25.54 2.51 -9.33
CA MET A 37 25.41 2.64 -10.78
C MET A 37 25.55 4.09 -11.28
N LEU A 38 25.32 5.09 -10.43
CA LEU A 38 25.46 6.50 -10.81
C LEU A 38 26.93 6.89 -11.06
N THR A 39 27.90 6.15 -10.53
CA THR A 39 29.33 6.45 -10.77
C THR A 39 29.76 6.20 -12.20
N PHE A 40 28.99 5.45 -12.98
CA PHE A 40 29.21 5.22 -14.40
C PHE A 40 28.58 6.32 -15.30
N VAL A 41 27.86 7.28 -14.70
CA VAL A 41 27.16 8.34 -15.44
C VAL A 41 28.11 9.54 -15.65
N PRO A 42 28.26 10.06 -16.88
CA PRO A 42 29.10 11.24 -17.14
C PRO A 42 28.63 12.47 -16.36
N ALA A 43 29.56 13.37 -16.00
CA ALA A 43 29.31 14.48 -15.08
C ALA A 43 28.06 15.35 -15.41
N GLY A 44 27.84 15.68 -16.70
CA GLY A 44 26.67 16.46 -17.12
C GLY A 44 25.34 15.71 -16.90
N TRP A 45 25.32 14.41 -17.19
CA TRP A 45 24.15 13.55 -16.96
C TRP A 45 23.96 13.22 -15.48
N LEU A 46 25.04 13.11 -14.71
CA LEU A 46 24.99 12.85 -13.28
C LEU A 46 24.26 13.98 -12.55
N GLY A 47 24.55 15.24 -12.89
CA GLY A 47 23.84 16.40 -12.35
C GLY A 47 22.35 16.37 -12.62
N LEU A 48 21.95 16.02 -13.85
CA LEU A 48 20.53 15.87 -14.22
C LEU A 48 19.85 14.72 -13.44
N VAL A 49 20.52 13.57 -13.32
CA VAL A 49 19.97 12.42 -12.59
C VAL A 49 19.81 12.75 -11.11
N VAL A 50 20.84 13.25 -10.45
CA VAL A 50 20.79 13.65 -9.02
C VAL A 50 19.74 14.73 -8.78
N GLY A 51 19.67 15.75 -9.65
CA GLY A 51 18.65 16.79 -9.58
C GLY A 51 17.23 16.22 -9.71
N SER A 52 17.01 15.30 -10.66
CA SER A 52 15.71 14.66 -10.86
C SER A 52 15.30 13.77 -9.68
N LEU A 53 16.26 13.07 -9.05
CA LEU A 53 16.03 12.25 -7.87
C LEU A 53 15.67 13.12 -6.66
N ALA A 54 16.39 14.21 -6.46
CA ALA A 54 16.07 15.18 -5.40
C ALA A 54 14.68 15.79 -5.61
N ALA A 55 14.34 16.19 -6.84
CA ALA A 55 13.03 16.72 -7.17
C ALA A 55 11.90 15.69 -6.95
N ALA A 56 12.10 14.45 -7.39
CA ALA A 56 11.15 13.37 -7.16
C ALA A 56 10.95 13.08 -5.66
N TYR A 57 12.03 13.02 -4.90
CA TYR A 57 12.00 12.84 -3.46
C TYR A 57 11.23 13.95 -2.73
N VAL A 58 11.54 15.21 -3.05
CA VAL A 58 10.84 16.37 -2.47
C VAL A 58 9.36 16.35 -2.84
N SER A 59 9.00 15.97 -4.07
CA SER A 59 7.61 15.85 -4.51
C SER A 59 6.84 14.81 -3.67
N THR A 60 7.42 13.62 -3.48
CA THR A 60 6.80 12.55 -2.69
C THR A 60 6.66 12.95 -1.21
N ILE A 61 7.72 13.48 -0.59
CA ILE A 61 7.65 13.89 0.83
C ILE A 61 6.68 15.03 1.04
N SER A 62 6.72 16.05 0.17
CA SER A 62 5.81 17.20 0.28
C SER A 62 4.36 16.76 0.20
N THR A 63 4.04 15.80 -0.66
CA THR A 63 2.69 15.24 -0.77
C THR A 63 2.25 14.57 0.54
N HIS A 64 3.08 13.70 1.12
CA HIS A 64 2.75 12.99 2.36
C HIS A 64 2.65 13.93 3.56
N LEU A 65 3.57 14.89 3.69
CA LEU A 65 3.53 15.89 4.76
C LEU A 65 2.33 16.83 4.63
N ASN A 66 1.97 17.20 3.40
CA ASN A 66 0.79 18.03 3.14
C ASN A 66 -0.50 17.30 3.50
N TRP A 67 -0.66 16.03 3.12
CA TRP A 67 -1.81 15.21 3.51
C TRP A 67 -1.88 15.03 5.03
N GLY A 68 -0.78 14.62 5.67
CA GLY A 68 -0.74 14.42 7.12
C GLY A 68 -1.06 15.69 7.92
N SER A 69 -0.47 16.82 7.53
CA SER A 69 -0.75 18.10 8.18
C SER A 69 -2.18 18.59 7.98
N SER A 70 -2.78 18.33 6.80
CA SER A 70 -4.17 18.69 6.52
C SER A 70 -5.14 17.88 7.38
N TYR A 71 -4.89 16.58 7.57
CA TYR A 71 -5.69 15.75 8.49
C TYR A 71 -5.60 16.25 9.93
N ILE A 72 -4.41 16.63 10.40
CA ILE A 72 -4.25 17.18 11.75
C ILE A 72 -4.96 18.54 11.88
N ALA A 73 -4.84 19.43 10.90
CA ALA A 73 -5.38 20.79 10.98
C ALA A 73 -6.90 20.85 10.78
N HIS A 74 -7.44 20.14 9.78
CA HIS A 74 -8.85 20.21 9.41
C HIS A 74 -9.67 19.11 10.11
N ASP A 75 -9.23 17.86 10.03
CA ASP A 75 -10.03 16.72 10.47
C ASP A 75 -9.93 16.46 11.97
N PHE A 76 -8.83 16.88 12.59
CA PHE A 76 -8.66 16.81 14.05
C PHE A 76 -8.86 18.16 14.73
N TYR A 77 -7.98 19.14 14.45
CA TYR A 77 -7.96 20.40 15.18
C TYR A 77 -9.22 21.23 14.95
N ARG A 78 -9.57 21.55 13.69
CA ARG A 78 -10.77 22.33 13.40
C ARG A 78 -12.03 21.55 13.78
N ARG A 79 -12.12 20.27 13.43
CA ARG A 79 -13.33 19.48 13.68
C ARG A 79 -13.65 19.25 15.16
N PHE A 80 -12.65 18.92 15.99
CA PHE A 80 -12.89 18.47 17.37
C PHE A 80 -12.37 19.42 18.44
N LEU A 81 -11.29 20.17 18.18
CA LEU A 81 -10.63 20.99 19.20
C LEU A 81 -11.08 22.45 19.16
N LYS A 82 -11.19 23.03 17.96
CA LYS A 82 -11.63 24.42 17.77
C LYS A 82 -12.40 24.60 16.43
N PRO A 83 -13.72 24.32 16.42
CA PRO A 83 -14.59 24.48 15.24
C PRO A 83 -14.54 25.88 14.62
N ASP A 84 -14.53 26.91 15.46
CA ASP A 84 -14.54 28.32 15.04
C ASP A 84 -13.12 28.89 14.85
N ALA A 85 -12.13 28.04 14.57
CA ALA A 85 -10.77 28.51 14.31
C ALA A 85 -10.71 29.32 13.00
N SER A 86 -10.18 30.54 13.08
CA SER A 86 -9.87 31.35 11.89
C SER A 86 -8.89 30.61 10.96
N GLU A 87 -8.99 30.84 9.64
CA GLU A 87 -8.09 30.24 8.65
C GLU A 87 -6.61 30.44 8.96
N LYS A 88 -6.21 31.64 9.42
CA LYS A 88 -4.82 31.91 9.82
C LYS A 88 -4.31 30.95 10.90
N ARG A 89 -5.17 30.56 11.84
CA ARG A 89 -4.84 29.64 12.93
C ARG A 89 -4.81 28.19 12.44
N VAL A 90 -5.72 27.80 11.56
CA VAL A 90 -5.70 26.46 10.93
C VAL A 90 -4.42 26.27 10.11
N VAL A 91 -4.02 27.28 9.32
CA VAL A 91 -2.76 27.27 8.56
C VAL A 91 -1.55 27.18 9.49
N LEU A 92 -1.54 27.90 10.61
CA LEU A 92 -0.46 27.80 11.60
C LEU A 92 -0.35 26.38 12.17
N VAL A 93 -1.49 25.77 12.56
CA VAL A 93 -1.51 24.39 13.05
C VAL A 93 -1.03 23.42 11.97
N GLY A 94 -1.43 23.61 10.71
CA GLY A 94 -0.92 22.82 9.58
C GLY A 94 0.60 22.90 9.45
N ARG A 95 1.18 24.12 9.49
CA ARG A 95 2.64 24.30 9.41
C ARG A 95 3.37 23.65 10.59
N LEU A 96 2.86 23.80 11.81
CA LEU A 96 3.43 23.15 13.00
C LEU A 96 3.34 21.62 12.91
N ALA A 97 2.23 21.09 12.38
CA ALA A 97 2.04 19.67 12.13
C ALA A 97 3.05 19.16 11.09
N THR A 98 3.27 19.90 9.99
CA THR A 98 4.29 19.56 8.98
C THR A 98 5.67 19.43 9.59
N VAL A 99 6.11 20.42 10.38
CA VAL A 99 7.43 20.40 11.03
C VAL A 99 7.53 19.24 12.02
N THR A 100 6.49 19.03 12.83
CA THR A 100 6.45 17.93 13.79
C THR A 100 6.55 16.57 13.09
N LEU A 101 5.75 16.34 12.05
CA LEU A 101 5.79 15.11 11.25
C LEU A 101 7.15 14.88 10.60
N MET A 102 7.80 15.94 10.10
CA MET A 102 9.13 15.87 9.52
C MET A 102 10.19 15.44 10.54
N VAL A 103 10.16 16.02 11.76
CA VAL A 103 11.06 15.63 12.85
C VAL A 103 10.84 14.17 13.26
N LEU A 104 9.59 13.75 13.45
CA LEU A 104 9.26 12.37 13.82
C LEU A 104 9.68 11.37 12.74
N ALA A 105 9.44 11.69 11.46
CA ALA A 105 9.88 10.86 10.34
C ALA A 105 11.42 10.76 10.26
N ALA A 106 12.14 11.87 10.49
CA ALA A 106 13.60 11.86 10.53
C ALA A 106 14.13 11.01 11.69
N LEU A 107 13.55 11.12 12.88
CA LEU A 107 13.93 10.31 14.04
C LEU A 107 13.69 8.82 13.81
N LEU A 108 12.56 8.46 13.17
CA LEU A 108 12.28 7.08 12.78
C LEU A 108 13.26 6.59 11.71
N ALA A 109 13.55 7.41 10.69
CA ALA A 109 14.49 7.05 9.62
C ALA A 109 15.90 6.76 10.16
N LEU A 110 16.37 7.48 11.18
CA LEU A 110 17.65 7.23 11.85
C LEU A 110 17.70 5.88 12.59
N ARG A 111 16.56 5.23 12.82
CA ARG A 111 16.47 3.89 13.44
C ARG A 111 16.38 2.76 12.43
N LEU A 112 16.15 3.06 11.16
CA LEU A 112 16.03 2.06 10.10
C LEU A 112 17.38 1.83 9.45
N THR A 113 17.74 0.57 9.21
CA THR A 113 19.03 0.24 8.58
C THR A 113 18.93 0.03 7.07
N ASN A 114 17.73 -0.21 6.54
CA ASN A 114 17.47 -0.33 5.10
C ASN A 114 16.01 0.02 4.75
N ALA A 115 15.75 0.24 3.46
CA ALA A 115 14.43 0.59 2.95
C ALA A 115 13.41 -0.55 3.10
N LEU A 116 13.86 -1.81 3.11
CA LEU A 116 12.99 -2.97 3.26
C LEU A 116 12.29 -3.00 4.62
N GLN A 117 12.95 -2.55 5.69
CA GLN A 117 12.31 -2.41 7.01
C GLN A 117 11.17 -1.39 6.98
N ALA A 118 11.39 -0.22 6.36
CA ALA A 118 10.35 0.80 6.20
C ALA A 118 9.15 0.23 5.43
N PHE A 119 9.44 -0.49 4.34
CA PHE A 119 8.42 -1.13 3.52
C PHE A 119 7.66 -2.22 4.27
N GLY A 120 8.35 -3.03 5.07
CA GLY A 120 7.74 -4.05 5.93
C GLY A 120 6.75 -3.45 6.93
N ILE A 121 7.14 -2.36 7.62
CA ILE A 121 6.25 -1.64 8.54
C ILE A 121 5.01 -1.13 7.80
N LEU A 122 5.20 -0.48 6.64
CA LEU A 122 4.10 0.05 5.82
C LEU A 122 3.15 -1.06 5.38
N LEU A 123 3.69 -2.19 4.90
CA LEU A 123 2.90 -3.35 4.50
C LEU A 123 2.14 -3.93 5.69
N GLN A 124 2.76 -4.06 6.86
CA GLN A 124 2.12 -4.64 8.03
C GLN A 124 0.94 -3.78 8.54
N ILE A 125 1.08 -2.44 8.48
CA ILE A 125 0.02 -1.50 8.83
C ILE A 125 -1.10 -1.50 7.76
N GLY A 126 -0.72 -1.55 6.48
CA GLY A 126 -1.66 -1.46 5.36
C GLY A 126 -2.44 -2.75 5.11
N ALA A 127 -1.80 -3.91 5.23
CA ALA A 127 -2.39 -5.19 4.87
C ALA A 127 -3.54 -5.58 5.82
N GLY A 128 -3.42 -5.30 7.11
CA GLY A 128 -4.48 -5.59 8.09
C GLY A 128 -5.74 -4.74 7.89
N THR A 129 -5.60 -3.50 7.41
CA THR A 129 -6.73 -2.57 7.17
C THR A 129 -7.28 -2.65 5.74
N GLY A 130 -6.49 -3.12 4.77
CA GLY A 130 -6.86 -3.15 3.35
C GLY A 130 -8.14 -3.93 3.06
N LEU A 131 -8.31 -5.12 3.66
CA LEU A 131 -9.52 -5.92 3.45
C LEU A 131 -10.79 -5.22 3.96
N LEU A 132 -10.70 -4.51 5.10
CA LEU A 132 -11.82 -3.73 5.62
C LEU A 132 -12.25 -2.66 4.61
N PHE A 133 -11.29 -1.90 4.05
CA PHE A 133 -11.61 -0.80 3.13
C PHE A 133 -12.21 -1.29 1.81
N LEU A 134 -11.81 -2.48 1.35
CA LEU A 134 -12.43 -3.14 0.21
C LEU A 134 -13.85 -3.63 0.56
N LEU A 135 -14.00 -4.35 1.67
CA LEU A 135 -15.28 -4.97 2.04
C LEU A 135 -16.34 -3.94 2.43
N ARG A 136 -15.95 -2.74 2.88
CA ARG A 136 -16.85 -1.63 3.22
C ARG A 136 -17.85 -1.30 2.11
N TRP A 137 -17.43 -1.45 0.85
CA TRP A 137 -18.30 -1.19 -0.30
C TRP A 137 -19.35 -2.28 -0.50
N PHE A 138 -19.10 -3.49 -0.02
CA PHE A 138 -19.93 -4.67 -0.27
C PHE A 138 -20.70 -5.16 0.97
N TRP A 139 -20.40 -4.64 2.16
CA TRP A 139 -21.00 -5.10 3.42
C TRP A 139 -21.45 -3.95 4.33
N TRP A 140 -22.76 -3.83 4.53
CA TRP A 140 -23.39 -2.76 5.31
C TRP A 140 -22.99 -2.70 6.80
N ARG A 141 -22.41 -3.78 7.34
CA ARG A 141 -22.07 -3.90 8.78
C ARG A 141 -20.79 -3.19 9.18
N ILE A 142 -19.94 -2.79 8.24
CA ILE A 142 -18.70 -2.09 8.57
C ILE A 142 -19.06 -0.68 9.07
N ASN A 143 -18.72 -0.41 10.33
CA ASN A 143 -18.99 0.85 11.02
C ASN A 143 -17.69 1.48 11.53
N ALA A 144 -17.78 2.70 12.06
CA ALA A 144 -16.62 3.45 12.54
C ALA A 144 -15.80 2.70 13.60
N TRP A 145 -16.44 1.91 14.46
CA TRP A 145 -15.73 1.12 15.48
C TRP A 145 -14.90 -0.01 14.87
N ALA A 146 -15.41 -0.67 13.84
CA ALA A 146 -14.65 -1.66 13.09
C ALA A 146 -13.43 -1.03 12.39
N GLU A 147 -13.61 0.16 11.78
CA GLU A 147 -12.50 0.89 11.15
C GLU A 147 -11.42 1.25 12.18
N ILE A 148 -11.81 1.82 13.32
CA ILE A 148 -10.88 2.17 14.42
C ILE A 148 -10.18 0.92 14.96
N ALA A 149 -10.92 -0.17 15.19
CA ALA A 149 -10.34 -1.42 15.67
C ALA A 149 -9.31 -1.97 14.69
N ALA A 150 -9.60 -1.98 13.39
CA ALA A 150 -8.65 -2.41 12.37
C ALA A 150 -7.37 -1.55 12.40
N MET A 151 -7.50 -0.23 12.46
CA MET A 151 -6.35 0.68 12.47
C MET A 151 -5.48 0.50 13.72
N VAL A 152 -6.10 0.43 14.90
CA VAL A 152 -5.39 0.28 16.18
C VAL A 152 -4.69 -1.08 16.24
N VAL A 153 -5.38 -2.15 15.87
CA VAL A 153 -4.81 -3.52 15.91
C VAL A 153 -3.71 -3.68 14.88
N SER A 154 -3.91 -3.24 13.63
CA SER A 154 -2.88 -3.36 12.59
C SER A 154 -1.62 -2.57 12.95
N PHE A 155 -1.79 -1.36 13.50
CA PHE A 155 -0.66 -0.56 13.98
C PHE A 155 0.02 -1.19 15.19
N GLY A 156 -0.76 -1.75 16.13
CA GLY A 156 -0.23 -2.46 17.30
C GLY A 156 0.58 -3.70 16.92
N ILE A 157 0.08 -4.52 15.99
CA ILE A 157 0.79 -5.70 15.47
C ILE A 157 2.07 -5.29 14.74
N ALA A 158 2.02 -4.25 13.89
CA ALA A 158 3.21 -3.75 13.20
C ALA A 158 4.25 -3.23 14.18
N SER A 159 3.83 -2.49 15.21
CA SER A 159 4.71 -1.98 16.26
C SER A 159 5.31 -3.11 17.10
N PHE A 160 4.51 -4.14 17.41
CA PHE A 160 4.98 -5.32 18.13
C PHE A 160 6.08 -6.05 17.36
N PHE A 161 5.87 -6.35 16.08
CA PHE A 161 6.90 -6.99 15.26
C PHE A 161 8.13 -6.09 15.10
N PHE A 162 7.95 -4.78 14.89
CA PHE A 162 9.08 -3.85 14.81
C PHE A 162 9.94 -3.85 16.09
N LEU A 163 9.31 -3.84 17.26
CA LEU A 163 10.01 -3.91 18.55
C LEU A 163 10.67 -5.27 18.75
N GLN A 164 10.00 -6.37 18.39
CA GLN A 164 10.54 -7.73 18.47
C GLN A 164 11.80 -7.88 17.61
N HIS A 165 11.79 -7.33 16.39
CA HIS A 165 12.99 -7.32 15.53
C HIS A 165 14.14 -6.56 16.19
N GLY A 166 13.86 -5.38 16.74
CA GLY A 166 14.87 -4.58 17.43
C GLY A 166 15.47 -5.28 18.67
N LEU A 167 14.65 -5.97 19.46
CA LEU A 167 15.12 -6.77 20.60
C LEU A 167 15.94 -7.98 20.15
N ARG A 168 15.45 -8.71 19.14
CA ARG A 168 16.15 -9.86 18.56
C ARG A 168 17.53 -9.48 18.02
N THR A 169 17.65 -8.34 17.32
CA THR A 169 18.95 -7.88 16.83
C THR A 169 19.94 -7.66 17.99
N ARG A 170 19.49 -7.07 19.10
CA ARG A 170 20.34 -6.88 20.29
C ARG A 170 20.75 -8.20 20.95
N GLU A 171 19.85 -9.16 21.02
CA GLU A 171 20.17 -10.49 21.55
C GLU A 171 21.19 -11.23 20.67
N ILE A 172 21.04 -11.16 19.35
CA ILE A 172 22.03 -11.71 18.40
C ILE A 172 23.39 -11.06 18.62
N GLU A 173 23.45 -9.74 18.75
CA GLU A 173 24.70 -9.01 19.00
C GLU A 173 25.33 -9.42 20.34
N ALA A 174 24.53 -9.63 21.39
CA ALA A 174 25.00 -10.11 22.68
C ALA A 174 25.60 -11.52 22.57
N LEU A 175 24.90 -12.47 21.92
CA LEU A 175 25.41 -13.83 21.70
C LEU A 175 26.70 -13.86 20.87
N ILE A 176 26.80 -12.97 19.87
CA ILE A 176 28.03 -12.80 19.09
C ILE A 176 29.18 -12.30 19.98
N SER A 177 28.91 -11.35 20.88
CA SER A 177 29.91 -10.85 21.83
C SER A 177 30.39 -11.91 22.82
N GLU A 178 29.55 -12.92 23.11
CA GLU A 178 29.88 -14.11 23.92
C GLU A 178 30.67 -15.18 23.13
N GLY A 179 30.98 -14.92 21.86
CA GLY A 179 31.81 -15.79 21.02
C GLY A 179 31.02 -16.71 20.07
N MET A 180 29.70 -16.57 20.00
CA MET A 180 28.87 -17.34 19.06
C MET A 180 29.03 -16.80 17.63
N THR A 181 29.03 -17.69 16.63
CA THR A 181 28.95 -17.25 15.23
C THR A 181 27.56 -16.67 14.93
N ARG A 182 27.48 -15.67 14.04
CA ARG A 182 26.21 -15.02 13.68
C ARG A 182 25.13 -16.03 13.24
N THR A 183 25.51 -17.05 12.48
CA THR A 183 24.59 -18.10 12.01
C THR A 183 24.04 -18.94 13.16
N ALA A 184 24.87 -19.28 14.15
CA ALA A 184 24.42 -20.01 15.33
C ALA A 184 23.53 -19.15 16.24
N ALA A 185 23.85 -17.86 16.39
CA ALA A 185 23.05 -16.90 17.17
C ALA A 185 21.68 -16.61 16.51
N GLU A 186 21.62 -16.53 15.18
CA GLU A 186 20.36 -16.38 14.45
C GLU A 186 19.49 -17.65 14.55
N ALA A 187 20.12 -18.83 14.58
CA ALA A 187 19.43 -20.12 14.68
C ALA A 187 18.94 -20.45 16.10
N SER A 188 19.61 -19.94 17.14
CA SER A 188 19.24 -20.19 18.54
C SER A 188 17.98 -19.44 18.97
N LEU A 189 17.63 -18.35 18.28
CA LEU A 189 16.46 -17.53 18.58
C LEU A 189 15.28 -17.88 17.65
N PRO A 190 14.07 -18.13 18.18
CA PRO A 190 12.90 -18.40 17.35
C PRO A 190 12.56 -17.21 16.45
N SER A 191 12.52 -17.42 15.14
CA SER A 191 12.13 -16.41 14.13
C SER A 191 10.88 -16.81 13.39
N LEU A 192 10.04 -15.83 13.10
CA LEU A 192 9.05 -15.95 12.04
C LEU A 192 9.65 -15.44 10.73
N ALA A 193 9.29 -16.08 9.62
CA ALA A 193 9.59 -15.53 8.31
C ALA A 193 8.68 -14.32 8.03
N SER A 194 9.16 -13.34 7.28
CA SER A 194 8.43 -12.07 7.05
C SER A 194 7.03 -12.27 6.45
N TRP A 195 6.85 -13.29 5.60
CA TRP A 195 5.53 -13.61 5.05
C TRP A 195 4.58 -14.21 6.10
N GLN A 196 5.11 -14.92 7.10
CA GLN A 196 4.30 -15.46 8.21
C GLN A 196 3.81 -14.31 9.08
N GLU A 197 4.67 -13.35 9.42
CA GLU A 197 4.31 -12.17 10.19
C GLU A 197 3.20 -11.36 9.51
N LEU A 198 3.33 -11.20 8.19
CA LEU A 198 2.31 -10.53 7.37
C LEU A 198 0.97 -11.26 7.43
N LEU A 199 0.96 -12.58 7.18
CA LEU A 199 -0.28 -13.37 7.20
C LEU A 199 -0.91 -13.38 8.59
N ILE A 200 -0.12 -13.56 9.64
CA ILE A 200 -0.60 -13.52 11.03
C ILE A 200 -1.22 -12.16 11.32
N GLY A 201 -0.55 -11.07 10.95
CA GLY A 201 -1.06 -9.72 11.16
C GLY A 201 -2.37 -9.44 10.42
N VAL A 202 -2.46 -9.87 9.16
CA VAL A 202 -3.68 -9.74 8.35
C VAL A 202 -4.83 -10.54 8.96
N VAL A 203 -4.60 -11.81 9.31
CA VAL A 203 -5.64 -12.69 9.88
C VAL A 203 -6.12 -12.15 11.22
N LEU A 204 -5.21 -11.82 12.14
CA LEU A 204 -5.58 -11.29 13.46
C LEU A 204 -6.34 -9.97 13.34
N THR A 205 -5.85 -9.03 12.53
CA THR A 205 -6.54 -7.75 12.31
C THR A 205 -7.93 -8.00 11.72
N THR A 206 -8.04 -8.91 10.75
CA THR A 206 -9.30 -9.25 10.09
C THR A 206 -10.32 -9.83 11.04
N VAL A 207 -9.90 -10.81 11.84
CA VAL A 207 -10.76 -11.42 12.85
C VAL A 207 -11.24 -10.36 13.84
N ILE A 208 -10.35 -9.51 14.33
CA ILE A 208 -10.70 -8.52 15.35
C ILE A 208 -11.67 -7.47 14.80
N TRP A 209 -11.40 -6.85 13.64
CA TRP A 209 -12.34 -5.84 13.13
C TRP A 209 -13.67 -6.45 12.69
N ALA A 210 -13.68 -7.70 12.21
CA ALA A 210 -14.92 -8.40 11.87
C ALA A 210 -15.76 -8.68 13.14
N LEU A 211 -15.11 -9.13 14.22
CA LEU A 211 -15.77 -9.29 15.52
C LEU A 211 -16.34 -7.97 16.02
N VAL A 212 -15.56 -6.88 15.94
CA VAL A 212 -16.03 -5.55 16.33
C VAL A 212 -17.22 -5.11 15.47
N ALA A 213 -17.19 -5.32 14.14
CA ALA A 213 -18.31 -5.00 13.24
C ALA A 213 -19.59 -5.77 13.58
N LEU A 214 -19.47 -7.00 14.08
CA LEU A 214 -20.60 -7.84 14.48
C LEU A 214 -21.13 -7.48 15.88
N LEU A 215 -20.23 -7.21 16.83
CA LEU A 215 -20.58 -6.94 18.23
C LEU A 215 -21.06 -5.51 18.48
N THR A 216 -20.57 -4.54 17.70
CA THR A 216 -20.97 -3.14 17.87
C THR A 216 -22.28 -2.82 17.15
N ARG A 217 -22.94 -1.73 17.57
CA ARG A 217 -24.18 -1.27 16.95
C ARG A 217 -23.92 -0.89 15.49
N PRO A 218 -24.79 -1.31 14.56
CA PRO A 218 -24.66 -0.87 13.17
C PRO A 218 -24.83 0.64 13.06
N THR A 219 -24.30 1.20 11.97
CA THR A 219 -24.52 2.60 11.59
C THR A 219 -26.03 2.89 11.47
N ALA A 220 -26.44 4.11 11.82
CA ALA A 220 -27.83 4.53 11.77
C ALA A 220 -28.45 4.28 10.39
N GLU A 221 -29.68 3.76 10.38
CA GLU A 221 -30.39 3.35 9.17
C GLU A 221 -30.53 4.50 8.17
N VAL A 222 -30.82 5.72 8.64
CA VAL A 222 -30.89 6.94 7.81
C VAL A 222 -29.59 7.17 7.03
N THR A 223 -28.44 6.95 7.67
CA THR A 223 -27.11 7.09 7.03
C THR A 223 -26.88 5.98 6.02
N LEU A 224 -27.24 4.73 6.33
CA LEU A 224 -27.12 3.59 5.41
C LEU A 224 -27.97 3.79 4.15
N ARG A 225 -29.21 4.26 4.30
CA ARG A 225 -30.09 4.58 3.17
C ARG A 225 -29.60 5.78 2.36
N SER A 226 -29.07 6.80 3.02
CA SER A 226 -28.46 7.96 2.33
C SER A 226 -27.23 7.53 1.53
N PHE A 227 -26.39 6.67 2.10
CA PHE A 227 -25.25 6.09 1.40
C PHE A 227 -25.71 5.28 0.18
N TYR A 228 -26.66 4.34 0.38
CA TYR A 228 -27.18 3.50 -0.69
C TYR A 228 -27.73 4.31 -1.87
N ARG A 229 -28.48 5.38 -1.62
CA ARG A 229 -29.00 6.27 -2.67
C ARG A 229 -27.91 6.96 -3.49
N LYS A 230 -26.83 7.39 -2.83
CA LYS A 230 -25.74 8.13 -3.46
C LYS A 230 -24.78 7.23 -4.22
N THR A 231 -24.40 6.11 -3.63
CA THR A 231 -23.32 5.25 -4.15
C THR A 231 -23.85 4.02 -4.89
N ARG A 232 -25.12 3.64 -4.68
CA ARG A 232 -25.77 2.45 -5.26
C ARG A 232 -24.87 1.21 -5.15
N PRO A 233 -24.43 0.87 -3.93
CA PRO A 233 -23.50 -0.22 -3.74
C PRO A 233 -24.23 -1.52 -4.07
N GLY A 234 -23.71 -2.26 -5.05
CA GLY A 234 -24.29 -3.55 -5.42
C GLY A 234 -23.75 -4.70 -4.57
N GLY A 235 -24.37 -5.86 -4.71
CA GLY A 235 -23.94 -7.11 -4.08
C GLY A 235 -24.84 -7.60 -2.94
N PRO A 236 -24.61 -8.82 -2.45
CA PRO A 236 -25.50 -9.49 -1.49
C PRO A 236 -25.45 -8.84 -0.10
N GLY A 237 -24.33 -8.23 0.28
CA GLY A 237 -24.13 -7.63 1.59
C GLY A 237 -24.82 -6.28 1.79
N TRP A 238 -25.76 -5.88 0.92
CA TRP A 238 -26.68 -4.75 1.12
C TRP A 238 -28.17 -5.16 1.12
N ARG A 239 -28.47 -6.43 0.82
CA ARG A 239 -29.86 -6.95 0.72
C ARG A 239 -30.68 -6.70 1.97
N ALA A 240 -30.07 -6.84 3.15
CA ALA A 240 -30.77 -6.62 4.42
C ALA A 240 -31.22 -5.16 4.61
N VAL A 241 -30.45 -4.18 4.12
CA VAL A 241 -30.80 -2.75 4.20
C VAL A 241 -31.93 -2.45 3.22
N VAL A 242 -31.83 -2.97 1.99
CA VAL A 242 -32.87 -2.83 0.97
C VAL A 242 -34.20 -3.42 1.44
N ALA A 243 -34.19 -4.66 1.94
CA ALA A 243 -35.39 -5.34 2.41
C ALA A 243 -36.06 -4.61 3.59
N ARG A 244 -35.28 -4.01 4.51
CA ARG A 244 -35.84 -3.21 5.61
C ARG A 244 -36.47 -1.91 5.11
N ALA A 245 -35.83 -1.23 4.17
CA ALA A 245 -36.39 -0.02 3.58
C ALA A 245 -37.69 -0.32 2.81
N GLU A 246 -37.73 -1.41 2.03
CA GLU A 246 -38.93 -1.86 1.33
C GLU A 246 -40.06 -2.22 2.30
N ALA A 247 -39.76 -2.88 3.42
CA ALA A 247 -40.73 -3.19 4.47
C ALA A 247 -41.33 -1.93 5.13
N GLU A 248 -40.59 -0.81 5.13
CA GLU A 248 -41.05 0.49 5.60
C GLU A 248 -41.69 1.34 4.49
N GLY A 249 -41.92 0.78 3.30
CA GLY A 249 -42.56 1.45 2.16
C GLY A 249 -41.62 2.36 1.35
N GLU A 250 -40.31 2.30 1.59
CA GLU A 250 -39.30 3.09 0.89
C GLU A 250 -38.58 2.24 -0.17
N SER A 251 -38.81 2.52 -1.45
CA SER A 251 -38.06 1.87 -2.53
C SER A 251 -36.67 2.52 -2.70
N LEU A 252 -35.62 1.74 -2.44
CA LEU A 252 -34.22 2.17 -2.63
C LEU A 252 -33.64 1.75 -3.99
N VAL A 253 -34.24 0.77 -4.65
CA VAL A 253 -33.74 0.18 -5.91
C VAL A 253 -34.45 0.84 -7.08
N SER A 254 -33.69 1.51 -7.95
CA SER A 254 -34.19 1.92 -9.27
C SER A 254 -34.11 0.75 -10.24
N GLU A 255 -35.07 0.59 -11.15
CA GLU A 255 -35.13 -0.49 -12.15
C GLU A 255 -33.81 -0.68 -12.97
N ASP A 256 -32.98 0.36 -13.06
CA ASP A 256 -31.71 0.35 -13.78
C ASP A 256 -30.45 -0.04 -12.96
N SER A 257 -30.56 -0.40 -11.67
CA SER A 257 -29.36 -0.62 -10.83
C SER A 257 -28.85 -2.08 -10.84
N ALA A 258 -28.47 -2.58 -12.01
CA ALA A 258 -27.78 -3.87 -12.09
C ALA A 258 -26.41 -3.79 -11.40
N TRP A 259 -26.00 -4.84 -10.68
CA TRP A 259 -24.68 -4.88 -10.03
C TRP A 259 -23.57 -5.00 -11.09
N GLU A 260 -22.84 -3.92 -11.33
CA GLU A 260 -21.84 -3.84 -12.41
C GLU A 260 -20.46 -4.42 -12.03
N VAL A 261 -20.15 -4.55 -10.74
CA VAL A 261 -18.81 -4.91 -10.26
C VAL A 261 -18.30 -6.27 -10.81
N PRO A 262 -19.08 -7.36 -10.84
CA PRO A 262 -18.59 -8.62 -11.39
C PRO A 262 -18.20 -8.49 -12.87
N ARG A 263 -18.98 -7.76 -13.66
CA ARG A 263 -18.64 -7.48 -15.07
C ARG A 263 -17.40 -6.60 -15.17
N GLY A 264 -17.29 -5.59 -14.31
CA GLY A 264 -16.10 -4.73 -14.21
C GLY A 264 -14.83 -5.52 -13.89
N ILE A 265 -14.89 -6.49 -12.98
CA ILE A 265 -13.74 -7.35 -12.63
C ILE A 265 -13.33 -8.22 -13.82
N VAL A 266 -14.29 -8.87 -14.51
CA VAL A 266 -13.97 -9.67 -15.70
C VAL A 266 -13.35 -8.79 -16.79
N CYS A 267 -13.93 -7.62 -17.04
CA CYS A 267 -13.40 -6.64 -17.99
C CYS A 267 -11.98 -6.18 -17.61
N MET A 268 -11.72 -5.92 -16.33
CA MET A 268 -10.38 -5.57 -15.82
C MET A 268 -9.38 -6.70 -16.06
N LEU A 269 -9.74 -7.95 -15.76
CA LEU A 269 -8.87 -9.12 -15.95
C LEU A 269 -8.57 -9.36 -17.43
N THR A 270 -9.58 -9.28 -18.30
CA THR A 270 -9.37 -9.44 -19.75
C THR A 270 -8.55 -8.29 -20.32
N ALA A 271 -8.80 -7.04 -19.91
CA ALA A 271 -7.99 -5.89 -20.34
C ALA A 271 -6.53 -6.01 -19.87
N THR A 272 -6.32 -6.44 -18.62
CA THR A 272 -4.99 -6.67 -18.06
C THR A 272 -4.26 -7.76 -18.84
N ALA A 273 -4.95 -8.88 -19.15
CA ALA A 273 -4.40 -9.94 -19.99
C ALA A 273 -4.01 -9.43 -21.38
N THR A 274 -4.83 -8.57 -22.01
CA THR A 274 -4.49 -7.95 -23.29
C THR A 274 -3.21 -7.12 -23.23
N VAL A 275 -3.08 -6.26 -22.22
CA VAL A 275 -1.90 -5.38 -22.07
C VAL A 275 -0.63 -6.21 -21.82
N TYR A 276 -0.68 -7.17 -20.91
CA TYR A 276 0.49 -8.03 -20.64
C TYR A 276 0.83 -8.91 -21.83
N ALA A 277 -0.17 -9.48 -22.51
CA ALA A 277 0.06 -10.29 -23.69
C ALA A 277 0.73 -9.46 -24.81
N ALA A 278 0.31 -8.21 -25.02
CA ALA A 278 0.96 -7.30 -25.96
C ALA A 278 2.41 -7.00 -25.55
N LEU A 279 2.64 -6.65 -24.28
CA LEU A 279 3.98 -6.34 -23.75
C LEU A 279 4.96 -7.52 -23.91
N PHE A 280 4.54 -8.73 -23.51
CA PHE A 280 5.37 -9.92 -23.60
C PHE A 280 5.51 -10.44 -25.03
N ALA A 281 4.51 -10.22 -25.90
CA ALA A 281 4.62 -10.52 -27.33
C ALA A 281 5.72 -9.67 -27.97
N THR A 282 5.72 -8.35 -27.72
CA THR A 282 6.78 -7.45 -28.19
C THR A 282 8.15 -7.92 -27.70
N GLY A 283 8.28 -8.25 -26.41
CA GLY A 283 9.52 -8.82 -25.86
C GLY A 283 9.94 -10.11 -26.56
N SER A 284 9.00 -11.03 -26.80
CA SER A 284 9.28 -12.31 -27.46
C SER A 284 9.79 -12.13 -28.89
N PHE A 285 9.21 -11.19 -29.65
CA PHE A 285 9.70 -10.88 -30.99
C PHE A 285 11.09 -10.23 -30.98
N LEU A 286 11.37 -9.34 -30.03
CA LEU A 286 12.70 -8.74 -29.88
C LEU A 286 13.78 -9.79 -29.57
N TYR A 287 13.44 -10.85 -28.82
CA TYR A 287 14.34 -11.97 -28.55
C TYR A 287 14.31 -13.07 -29.63
N GLY A 288 13.68 -12.84 -30.77
CA GLY A 288 13.61 -13.81 -31.89
C GLY A 288 12.73 -15.04 -31.62
N ARG A 289 11.92 -15.03 -30.55
CA ARG A 289 11.05 -16.16 -30.16
C ARG A 289 9.67 -16.04 -30.82
N LEU A 290 9.54 -16.54 -32.05
CA LEU A 290 8.33 -16.38 -32.87
C LEU A 290 7.10 -17.11 -32.31
N VAL A 291 7.24 -18.38 -31.90
CA VAL A 291 6.12 -19.20 -31.39
C VAL A 291 5.45 -18.58 -30.15
N PRO A 292 6.17 -18.24 -29.07
CA PRO A 292 5.55 -17.60 -27.92
C PRO A 292 5.03 -16.19 -28.25
N GLY A 293 5.70 -15.46 -29.15
CA GLY A 293 5.21 -14.16 -29.63
C GLY A 293 3.84 -14.25 -30.27
N ILE A 294 3.64 -15.18 -31.22
CA ILE A 294 2.35 -15.40 -31.89
C ILE A 294 1.28 -15.87 -30.90
N ALA A 295 1.61 -16.81 -30.00
CA ALA A 295 0.67 -17.29 -28.99
C ALA A 295 0.17 -16.15 -28.08
N LEU A 296 1.07 -15.25 -27.66
CA LEU A 296 0.73 -14.09 -26.86
C LEU A 296 -0.10 -13.06 -27.64
N VAL A 297 0.19 -12.83 -28.93
CA VAL A 297 -0.66 -11.97 -29.77
C VAL A 297 -2.08 -12.53 -29.85
N THR A 298 -2.24 -13.83 -30.12
CA THR A 298 -3.55 -14.48 -30.20
C THR A 298 -4.32 -14.35 -28.89
N LEU A 299 -3.66 -14.61 -27.76
CA LEU A 299 -4.25 -14.41 -26.43
C LEU A 299 -4.69 -12.94 -26.23
N GLY A 300 -3.83 -12.00 -26.60
CA GLY A 300 -4.12 -10.57 -26.49
C GLY A 300 -5.33 -10.13 -27.31
N VAL A 301 -5.47 -10.64 -28.53
CA VAL A 301 -6.61 -10.39 -29.41
C VAL A 301 -7.90 -10.97 -28.84
N ILE A 302 -7.88 -12.22 -28.36
CA ILE A 302 -9.05 -12.86 -27.74
C ILE A 302 -9.49 -12.07 -26.49
N ALA A 303 -8.55 -11.77 -25.60
CA ALA A 303 -8.84 -11.00 -24.39
C ALA A 303 -9.32 -9.57 -24.71
N GLY A 304 -8.80 -8.96 -25.79
CA GLY A 304 -9.20 -7.64 -26.26
C GLY A 304 -10.64 -7.65 -26.79
N ALA A 305 -10.98 -8.65 -27.61
CA ALA A 305 -12.34 -8.84 -28.12
C ALA A 305 -13.35 -9.08 -26.99
N LEU A 306 -12.99 -9.88 -25.99
CA LEU A 306 -13.81 -10.09 -24.79
C LEU A 306 -14.03 -8.79 -24.01
N THR A 307 -12.97 -8.00 -23.83
CA THR A 307 -13.05 -6.69 -23.16
C THR A 307 -14.01 -5.76 -23.88
N LEU A 308 -13.92 -5.65 -25.21
CA LEU A 308 -14.82 -4.81 -26.01
C LEU A 308 -16.27 -5.32 -25.98
N GLY A 309 -16.50 -6.63 -25.95
CA GLY A 309 -17.83 -7.22 -25.83
C GLY A 309 -18.48 -7.02 -24.45
N LEU A 310 -17.67 -7.02 -23.39
CA LEU A 310 -18.11 -6.78 -22.02
C LEU A 310 -18.29 -5.28 -21.72
N TRP A 311 -17.55 -4.41 -22.42
CA TRP A 311 -17.64 -2.97 -22.28
C TRP A 311 -18.93 -2.44 -22.93
N ARG A 312 -19.96 -2.22 -22.12
CA ARG A 312 -21.10 -1.38 -22.50
C ARG A 312 -20.87 0.01 -21.95
N PRO A 313 -20.62 1.04 -22.80
CA PRO A 313 -20.56 2.41 -22.29
C PRO A 313 -21.90 2.74 -21.64
N SER A 314 -21.88 3.13 -20.36
CA SER A 314 -23.11 3.50 -19.67
C SER A 314 -23.67 4.75 -20.37
N LYS A 315 -24.77 4.58 -21.09
CA LYS A 315 -25.55 5.69 -21.62
C LYS A 315 -26.31 6.33 -20.46
N LYS A 316 -25.66 7.09 -19.58
CA LYS A 316 -26.35 8.08 -18.75
C LYS A 316 -25.57 9.39 -18.64
N ARG A 317 -26.19 10.42 -19.21
CA ARG A 317 -25.88 11.85 -19.13
C ARG A 317 -25.63 12.24 -17.68
N ILE A 318 -24.52 12.93 -17.46
CA ILE A 318 -24.40 13.86 -16.34
C ILE A 318 -25.23 15.08 -16.75
N SER A 319 -26.43 15.22 -16.17
CA SER A 319 -27.18 16.47 -16.11
C SER A 319 -27.21 16.94 -14.68
#